data_AF-A0A3A9ZTY5-F1
#
_entry.id   AF-A0A3A9ZTY5-F1
#
_cell.length_a   1.000
_cell.length_b   1.000
_cell.length_c   1.000
_cell.angle_alpha   90.00
_cell.angle_beta   90.00
_cell.angle_gamma   90.00
#
_symmetry.space_group_name_H-M   'P 1'
#
loop_
_entity.id
_entity.type
_entity.pdbx_description
1 polymer ?
#
loop_
_entity_poly.entity_id
_entity_poly.type
_entity_poly.pdbx_seq_one_letter_code
_entity_poly.pdbx_strand_id
1 'polypeptide(L)'
;MSVIDVPGAELERVHDLLQRTKDLMDSAPIRSMGHVVDTLGQRDLQKAAHDFEKRWGDGRHVVAKDLEGVRDAAKAVADAFRETDEQTVNALTNPDDGGSK
;
A
#
# COMPACT_ATOMS: atom_id res chain seq x y z
N MET A 1 2.39 13.55 -31.70
CA MET A 1 2.65 13.82 -30.28
C MET A 1 2.59 12.49 -29.55
N SER A 2 3.73 11.94 -29.12
CA SER A 2 3.70 10.79 -28.22
C SER A 2 3.25 11.32 -26.86
N VAL A 3 1.99 11.07 -26.50
CA VAL A 3 1.54 11.17 -25.12
C VAL A 3 2.41 10.17 -24.37
N ILE A 4 3.25 10.66 -23.45
CA ILE A 4 3.84 9.79 -22.45
C ILE A 4 2.62 9.24 -21.70
N ASP A 5 2.28 7.97 -21.93
CA ASP A 5 1.25 7.28 -21.17
C ASP A 5 1.86 7.04 -19.79
N VAL A 6 1.73 8.06 -18.93
CA VAL A 6 2.23 7.99 -17.56
C VAL A 6 1.33 7.01 -16.83
N PRO A 7 1.85 5.89 -16.31
CA PRO A 7 1.06 4.91 -15.55
C PRO A 7 0.65 5.44 -14.17
N GLY A 8 0.55 6.76 -13.99
CA GLY A 8 0.19 7.41 -12.72
C GLY A 8 -1.18 6.94 -12.24
N ALA A 9 -2.16 6.81 -13.13
CA ALA A 9 -3.47 6.28 -12.80
C ALA A 9 -3.40 4.80 -12.35
N GLU A 10 -2.58 3.97 -12.99
CA GLU A 10 -2.31 2.60 -12.57
C GLU A 10 -1.64 2.53 -11.20
N LEU A 11 -0.63 3.38 -10.95
CA LEU A 11 0.10 3.42 -9.68
C LEU A 11 -0.78 3.90 -8.53
N GLU A 12 -1.65 4.89 -8.76
CA GLU A 12 -2.67 5.32 -7.81
C GLU A 12 -3.68 4.21 -7.52
N ARG A 13 -4.14 3.49 -8.56
CA ARG A 13 -5.03 2.33 -8.38
C ARG A 13 -4.38 1.22 -7.54
N VAL A 14 -3.09 0.94 -7.78
CA VAL A 14 -2.34 -0.05 -6.99
C VAL A 14 -2.21 0.42 -5.55
N HIS A 15 -1.86 1.68 -5.33
CA HIS A 15 -1.78 2.29 -3.99
C HIS A 15 -3.09 2.11 -3.21
N ASP A 16 -4.23 2.47 -3.82
CA ASP A 16 -5.53 2.39 -3.17
C ASP A 16 -5.97 0.95 -2.90
N LEU A 17 -5.67 0.02 -3.80
CA LEU A 17 -5.96 -1.39 -3.61
C LEU A 17 -5.14 -2.00 -2.45
N LEU A 18 -3.87 -1.63 -2.34
CA LEU A 18 -3.00 -2.04 -1.23
C LEU A 18 -3.49 -1.47 0.09
N GLN A 19 -3.90 -0.19 0.11
CA GLN A 19 -4.50 0.44 1.28
C GLN A 19 -5.77 -0.30 1.73
N ARG A 20 -6.69 -0.58 0.80
CA ARG A 20 -7.92 -1.30 1.11
C ARG A 20 -7.67 -2.71 1.62
N THR A 21 -6.67 -3.41 1.07
CA THR A 21 -6.29 -4.75 1.52
C THR A 21 -5.78 -4.72 2.96
N LYS A 22 -4.95 -3.72 3.30
CA LYS A 22 -4.51 -3.49 4.68
C LYS A 22 -5.68 -3.22 5.62
N ASP A 23 -6.62 -2.36 5.22
CA ASP A 23 -7.78 -2.02 6.04
C ASP A 23 -8.69 -3.24 6.30
N LEU A 24 -8.86 -4.09 5.29
CA LEU A 24 -9.58 -5.37 5.43
C LEU A 24 -8.86 -6.33 6.39
N MET A 25 -7.53 -6.43 6.32
CA MET A 25 -6.73 -7.22 7.26
C MET A 25 -6.78 -6.69 8.71
N ASP A 26 -6.97 -5.38 8.87
CA ASP A 26 -7.11 -4.73 10.19
C ASP A 26 -8.56 -4.78 10.73
N SER A 27 -9.52 -5.21 9.91
CA SER A 27 -10.93 -5.34 10.32
C SER A 27 -11.11 -6.37 11.44
N ALA A 28 -12.05 -6.10 12.35
CA ALA A 28 -12.27 -6.91 13.55
C ALA A 28 -12.44 -8.44 13.29
N PRO A 29 -13.18 -8.89 12.26
CA PRO A 29 -13.35 -10.33 12.01
C PRO A 29 -12.08 -11.03 11.52
N ILE A 30 -11.17 -10.30 10.88
CA ILE A 30 -9.93 -10.85 10.32
C ILE A 30 -8.78 -10.65 11.30
N ARG A 31 -8.81 -9.62 12.12
CA ARG A 31 -7.75 -9.29 13.06
C ARG A 31 -7.57 -10.35 14.15
N SER A 32 -8.65 -10.98 14.60
CA SER A 32 -8.62 -11.94 15.70
C SER A 32 -9.81 -12.90 15.68
N MET A 33 -9.59 -14.17 16.05
CA MET A 33 -10.69 -15.10 16.34
C MET A 33 -11.40 -14.78 17.67
N GLY A 34 -10.83 -13.90 18.49
CA GLY A 34 -11.44 -13.38 19.72
C GLY A 34 -11.85 -14.47 20.71
N HIS A 35 -12.99 -14.27 21.37
CA HIS A 35 -13.52 -15.19 22.39
C HIS A 35 -13.88 -16.58 21.85
N VAL A 36 -13.93 -16.76 20.53
CA VAL A 36 -14.23 -18.07 19.93
C VAL A 36 -13.21 -19.11 20.39
N VAL A 37 -11.94 -18.72 20.48
CA VAL A 37 -10.82 -19.58 20.93
C VAL A 37 -11.12 -20.20 22.29
N ASP A 38 -11.61 -19.41 23.24
CA ASP A 38 -11.88 -19.85 24.61
C ASP A 38 -13.14 -20.74 24.71
N THR A 39 -14.10 -20.56 23.80
CA THR A 39 -15.38 -21.27 23.79
C THR A 39 -15.35 -22.68 23.18
N LEU A 40 -14.22 -23.12 22.62
CA LEU A 40 -14.10 -24.42 21.92
C LEU A 40 -14.27 -25.65 22.85
N GLY A 41 -14.17 -25.48 24.17
CA GLY A 41 -14.51 -26.50 25.17
C GLY A 41 -13.61 -27.75 25.22
N GLN A 42 -12.71 -27.94 24.25
CA GLN A 42 -11.70 -29.00 24.22
C GLN A 42 -10.30 -28.39 24.26
N ARG A 43 -9.45 -28.88 25.17
CA ARG A 43 -8.11 -28.30 25.41
C ARG A 43 -7.20 -28.35 24.18
N ASP A 44 -7.27 -29.42 23.40
CA ASP A 44 -6.45 -29.56 22.19
C ASP A 44 -6.87 -28.58 21.09
N LEU A 45 -8.19 -28.37 20.92
CA LEU A 45 -8.73 -27.37 20.00
C LEU A 45 -8.38 -25.95 20.46
N GLN A 46 -8.51 -25.65 21.75
CA GLN A 46 -8.11 -24.36 22.32
C GLN A 46 -6.61 -24.08 22.07
N LYS A 47 -5.74 -25.06 22.32
CA LYS A 47 -4.31 -24.92 22.06
C LYS A 47 -4.03 -24.65 20.59
N ALA A 48 -4.61 -25.44 19.69
CA ALA A 48 -4.44 -25.26 18.24
C ALA A 48 -4.95 -23.88 17.79
N ALA A 49 -6.06 -23.41 18.35
CA ALA A 49 -6.64 -22.10 18.07
C ALA A 49 -5.74 -20.95 18.58
N HIS A 50 -5.15 -21.07 19.78
CA HIS A 50 -4.15 -20.09 20.26
C HIS A 50 -2.88 -20.08 19.40
N ASP A 51 -2.39 -21.24 18.98
CA ASP A 51 -1.22 -21.35 18.11
C ASP A 51 -1.49 -20.71 16.74
N PHE A 52 -2.69 -20.91 16.20
CA PHE A 52 -3.15 -20.23 14.98
C PHE A 52 -3.21 -18.72 15.20
N GLU A 53 -3.89 -18.25 16.25
CA GLU A 53 -4.09 -16.83 16.55
C GLU A 53 -2.74 -16.10 16.64
N LYS A 54 -1.76 -16.70 17.32
CA LYS A 54 -0.41 -16.16 17.44
C LYS A 54 0.28 -16.06 16.08
N ARG A 55 0.32 -17.16 15.32
CA ARG A 55 0.98 -17.21 14.00
C ARG A 55 0.32 -16.28 13.00
N TRP A 56 -1.01 -16.19 13.05
CA TRP A 56 -1.78 -15.26 12.24
C TRP A 56 -1.46 -13.81 12.60
N GLY A 57 -1.44 -13.45 13.89
CA GLY A 57 -1.07 -12.12 14.35
C GLY A 57 0.32 -11.70 13.86
N ASP A 58 1.32 -12.59 14.01
CA ASP A 58 2.69 -12.35 13.55
C ASP A 58 2.76 -12.20 12.03
N GLY A 59 2.16 -13.13 11.28
CA GLY A 59 2.16 -13.10 9.81
C GLY A 59 1.42 -11.88 9.26
N ARG A 60 0.28 -11.52 9.85
CA ARG A 60 -0.53 -10.35 9.49
C ARG A 60 0.25 -9.06 9.67
N HIS A 61 1.07 -8.96 10.73
CA HIS A 61 1.93 -7.80 10.94
C HIS A 61 3.00 -7.65 9.86
N VAL A 62 3.63 -8.77 9.45
CA VAL A 62 4.60 -8.78 8.36
C VAL A 62 3.95 -8.36 7.03
N VAL A 63 2.81 -8.97 6.68
CA VAL A 63 2.09 -8.62 5.45
C VAL A 63 1.67 -7.16 5.45
N ALA A 64 1.19 -6.62 6.57
CA ALA A 64 0.82 -5.21 6.66
C ALA A 64 2.02 -4.28 6.38
N LYS A 65 3.19 -4.60 6.93
CA LYS A 65 4.43 -3.84 6.69
C LYS A 65 4.87 -3.92 5.24
N ASP A 66 4.81 -5.09 4.62
CA ASP A 66 5.19 -5.26 3.22
C ASP A 66 4.24 -4.50 2.28
N LEU A 67 2.92 -4.54 2.56
CA LEU A 67 1.92 -3.75 1.84
C LEU A 67 2.17 -2.25 1.93
N GLU A 68 2.52 -1.73 3.13
CA GLU A 68 2.91 -0.34 3.30
C GLU A 68 4.15 0.01 2.48
N GLY A 69 5.18 -0.84 2.48
CA GLY A 69 6.39 -0.63 1.70
C GLY A 69 6.13 -0.55 0.19
N VAL A 70 5.31 -1.46 -0.35
CA VAL A 70 4.95 -1.45 -1.78
C VAL A 70 4.09 -0.22 -2.12
N ARG A 71 3.14 0.14 -1.24
CA ARG A 71 2.29 1.32 -1.41
C ARG A 71 3.13 2.61 -1.46
N ASP A 72 4.05 2.76 -0.52
CA ASP A 72 4.91 3.94 -0.44
C ASP A 72 5.85 4.04 -1.65
N ALA A 73 6.38 2.89 -2.13
CA ALA A 73 7.17 2.84 -3.36
C ALA A 73 6.34 3.22 -4.60
N ALA A 74 5.11 2.71 -4.73
CA ALA A 74 4.21 3.07 -5.83
C ALA A 74 3.91 4.57 -5.86
N LYS A 75 3.68 5.16 -4.67
CA LYS A 75 3.47 6.60 -4.52
C LYS A 75 4.72 7.41 -4.91
N ALA A 76 5.90 7.01 -4.44
CA ALA A 76 7.15 7.69 -4.76
C ALA A 76 7.44 7.69 -6.27
N VAL A 77 7.16 6.58 -6.96
CA VAL A 77 7.31 6.50 -8.42
C VAL A 77 6.32 7.44 -9.12
N ALA A 78 5.05 7.44 -8.72
CA ALA A 78 4.05 8.33 -9.31
C ALA A 78 4.40 9.82 -9.09
N ASP A 79 4.85 10.18 -7.88
CA ASP A 79 5.27 11.55 -7.56
C ASP A 79 6.51 11.97 -8.39
N ALA A 80 7.48 11.07 -8.61
CA ALA A 80 8.65 11.35 -9.45
C ALA A 80 8.31 11.57 -10.94
N PHE A 81 7.37 10.79 -11.49
CA PHE A 81 6.87 11.02 -12.84
C PHE A 81 6.19 12.39 -12.97
N ARG A 82 5.33 12.73 -12.00
CA ARG A 82 4.64 14.02 -11.99
C ARG A 82 5.61 15.20 -11.87
N GLU A 83 6.61 15.10 -11.02
CA GLU A 83 7.65 16.13 -10.89
C GLU A 83 8.43 16.31 -12.21
N THR A 84 8.79 15.20 -12.87
CA THR A 84 9.49 15.23 -14.15
C THR A 84 8.64 15.90 -15.25
N ASP A 85 7.35 15.60 -15.28
CA ASP A 85 6.41 16.23 -16.21
C ASP A 85 6.27 17.73 -15.94
N GLU A 86 6.12 18.15 -14.68
CA GLU A 86 6.04 19.56 -14.29
C GLU A 86 7.32 20.33 -14.67
N GLN A 87 8.51 19.75 -14.43
CA GLN A 87 9.79 20.33 -14.85
C GLN A 87 9.89 20.45 -16.37
N THR A 88 9.43 19.43 -17.11
CA THR A 88 9.43 19.43 -18.57
C THR A 88 8.49 20.50 -19.14
N VAL A 89 7.28 20.61 -18.59
CA VAL A 89 6.33 21.67 -18.97
C VAL A 89 6.94 23.04 -18.71
N ASN A 90 7.48 23.28 -17.51
CA ASN A 90 8.10 24.55 -17.16
C ASN A 90 9.25 24.93 -18.11
N ALA A 91 10.10 23.98 -18.49
CA ALA A 91 11.19 24.19 -19.44
C ALA A 91 10.68 24.54 -20.85
N LEU A 92 9.51 24.01 -21.24
CA LEU A 92 8.91 24.26 -22.56
C LEU A 92 8.08 25.56 -22.60
N THR A 93 7.43 25.95 -21.50
CA THR A 93 6.59 27.17 -21.44
C THR A 93 7.36 28.41 -21.03
N ASN A 94 8.46 28.27 -20.29
CA ASN A 94 9.39 29.34 -19.96
C ASN A 94 10.78 29.01 -20.49
N PRO A 95 11.01 29.02 -21.81
CA PRO A 95 12.34 28.89 -22.37
C PRO A 95 13.09 30.20 -22.12
N ASP A 96 13.60 30.37 -20.90
CA ASP A 96 14.55 31.38 -20.44
C ASP A 96 14.31 32.83 -20.94
N ASP A 97 13.97 33.71 -19.99
CA ASP A 97 14.23 35.16 -20.05
C ASP A 97 15.77 35.41 -19.94
N GLY A 98 16.57 34.58 -20.62
CA GLY A 98 18.04 34.50 -20.60
C GLY A 98 18.66 34.85 -21.95
N GLY A 99 17.90 35.53 -22.81
CA GLY A 99 18.30 35.92 -24.16
C GLY A 99 18.03 37.39 -24.45
N SER A 100 18.48 38.33 -23.61
CA SER A 100 18.61 39.74 -24.03
C SER A 100 19.62 40.52 -23.19
N LYS A 101 20.72 40.87 -23.88
CA LYS A 101 21.79 41.85 -23.59
C LYS A 101 22.96 41.43 -22.70
#